data_AF-A0A8T0E072-F1
#
_entry.id   AF-A0A8T0E072-F1
#
_cell.length_a   1.000
_cell.length_b   1.000
_cell.length_c   1.000
_cell.angle_alpha   90.00
_cell.angle_beta   90.00
_cell.angle_gamma   90.00
#
_symmetry.space_group_name_H-M   'P 1'
#
loop_
_entity.id
_entity.type
_entity.pdbx_description
1 polymer ?
#
loop_
_entity_poly.entity_id
_entity_poly.type
_entity_poly.pdbx_seq_one_letter_code
_entity_poly.pdbx_strand_id
1 'polypeptide(L)'
;MFINALLVTCHNPRQFYGNDLVKRLKEQVEKPDNFTHPLAYLTLCNANEPWPLKARSDLNSILNTDSEYPFVKDLQAMAIMALSCEANRSRNIDHILKNTTLSFYKETIQQFLKLQATDGSFGNVYTTALITQALLSSGQEQSGDWKLNSTIKYLMKQVNSSSANFLAIYLTLPILNGKSLMDISNVNCSANPRKLENDSVSEISDYLGPKIRVQYSLYVGDEKDVIHTISLLVPESYRASEVMELAAMEDPKYK
;
A
#
# COMPACT_ATOMS: atom_id res chain seq x y z
N MET A 1 7.04 -7.06 3.57
CA MET A 1 7.79 -5.95 2.94
C MET A 1 9.28 -6.25 2.77
N PHE A 2 10.05 -6.56 3.83
CA PHE A 2 11.49 -6.78 3.71
C PHE A 2 11.90 -7.93 2.78
N ILE A 3 11.20 -9.07 2.84
CA ILE A 3 11.40 -10.18 1.88
C ILE A 3 11.19 -9.71 0.43
N ASN A 4 10.11 -8.98 0.15
CA ASN A 4 9.85 -8.42 -1.18
C ASN A 4 10.98 -7.49 -1.64
N ALA A 5 11.54 -6.66 -0.75
CA ALA A 5 12.67 -5.80 -1.10
C ALA A 5 13.92 -6.61 -1.49
N LEU A 6 14.22 -7.69 -0.76
CA LEU A 6 15.31 -8.60 -1.11
C LEU A 6 15.04 -9.27 -2.46
N LEU A 7 13.82 -9.73 -2.72
CA LEU A 7 13.45 -10.34 -4.01
C LEU A 7 13.62 -9.36 -5.18
N VAL A 8 13.13 -8.12 -5.07
CA VAL A 8 13.26 -7.10 -6.13
C VAL A 8 14.72 -6.70 -6.38
N THR A 9 15.56 -6.74 -5.34
CA THR A 9 17.00 -6.47 -5.45
C THR A 9 17.83 -7.73 -5.68
N CYS A 10 17.17 -8.86 -5.97
CA CYS A 10 17.82 -10.12 -6.34
C CYS A 10 18.71 -10.74 -5.24
N HIS A 11 18.41 -10.41 -3.99
CA HIS A 11 19.01 -11.03 -2.81
C HIS A 11 18.14 -12.21 -2.33
N ASN A 12 18.78 -13.27 -1.85
CA ASN A 12 18.08 -14.45 -1.35
C ASN A 12 17.53 -14.21 0.08
N PRO A 13 16.20 -14.10 0.29
CA PRO A 13 15.62 -13.88 1.62
C PRO A 13 15.73 -15.09 2.55
N ARG A 14 16.09 -16.28 2.03
CA ARG A 14 16.29 -17.50 2.83
C ARG A 14 17.68 -17.59 3.46
N GLN A 15 18.61 -16.73 3.02
CA GLN A 15 20.00 -16.69 3.47
C GLN A 15 20.39 -15.29 3.96
N PHE A 16 19.48 -14.65 4.72
CA PHE A 16 19.71 -13.30 5.23
C PHE A 16 20.43 -13.34 6.58
N TYR A 17 21.76 -13.14 6.58
CA TYR A 17 22.61 -13.20 7.79
C TYR A 17 22.37 -14.45 8.65
N GLY A 18 22.32 -15.62 8.00
CA GLY A 18 22.05 -16.89 8.68
C GLY A 18 20.58 -17.13 9.08
N ASN A 19 19.66 -16.28 8.63
CA ASN A 19 18.23 -16.42 8.90
C ASN A 19 17.43 -16.68 7.61
N ASP A 20 16.51 -17.63 7.68
CA ASP A 20 15.48 -17.81 6.66
C ASP A 20 14.25 -16.94 7.02
N LEU A 21 14.15 -15.78 6.38
CA LEU A 21 13.06 -14.85 6.63
C LEU A 21 11.73 -15.37 6.09
N VAL A 22 11.75 -16.15 5.01
CA VAL A 22 10.55 -16.72 4.39
C VAL A 22 9.95 -17.76 5.33
N LYS A 23 10.77 -18.64 5.89
CA LYS A 23 10.37 -19.61 6.91
C LYS A 23 9.80 -18.90 8.15
N ARG A 24 10.48 -17.88 8.67
CA ARG A 24 10.01 -17.10 9.82
C ARG A 24 8.65 -16.44 9.56
N LEU A 25 8.45 -15.86 8.37
CA LEU A 25 7.16 -15.29 7.99
C LEU A 25 6.06 -16.36 7.98
N LYS A 26 6.32 -17.52 7.39
CA LYS A 26 5.36 -18.62 7.34
C LYS A 26 4.96 -19.10 8.73
N GLU A 27 5.93 -19.31 9.61
CA GLU A 27 5.70 -19.70 11.01
C GLU A 27 4.87 -18.66 11.78
N GLN A 28 5.09 -17.37 11.51
CA GLN A 28 4.27 -16.29 12.11
C GLN A 28 2.82 -16.33 11.60
N VAL A 29 2.65 -16.52 10.30
CA VAL A 29 1.33 -16.60 9.67
C VAL A 29 0.58 -17.86 10.09
N GLU A 30 1.25 -18.97 10.37
CA GLU A 30 0.61 -20.22 10.82
C GLU A 30 -0.01 -20.14 12.22
N LYS A 31 0.37 -19.16 13.05
CA LYS A 31 -0.18 -19.00 14.40
C LYS A 31 -1.69 -18.71 14.36
N PRO A 32 -2.51 -19.43 15.13
CA PRO A 32 -3.97 -19.40 15.00
C PRO A 32 -4.63 -18.08 15.45
N ASP A 33 -4.06 -17.36 16.42
CA ASP A 33 -4.78 -16.27 17.11
C ASP A 33 -4.54 -14.86 16.54
N ASN A 34 -3.76 -14.72 15.48
CA ASN A 34 -3.41 -13.41 14.92
C ASN A 34 -4.09 -13.17 13.58
N PHE A 35 -4.72 -12.00 13.44
CA PHE A 35 -5.09 -11.44 12.14
C PHE A 35 -3.85 -11.42 11.24
N THR A 36 -3.95 -12.08 10.09
CA THR A 36 -2.90 -12.06 9.08
C THR A 36 -3.20 -11.01 8.03
N HIS A 37 -2.34 -10.00 7.94
CA HIS A 37 -2.43 -9.02 6.87
C HIS A 37 -2.17 -9.67 5.49
N PRO A 38 -3.02 -9.46 4.45
CA PRO A 38 -2.92 -10.14 3.15
C PRO A 38 -1.57 -10.01 2.44
N LEU A 39 -0.87 -8.91 2.68
CA LEU A 39 0.49 -8.70 2.16
C LEU A 39 1.47 -9.82 2.57
N ALA A 40 1.24 -10.49 3.71
CA ALA A 40 2.04 -11.65 4.13
C ALA A 40 1.87 -12.82 3.14
N TYR A 41 0.64 -13.13 2.74
CA TYR A 41 0.35 -14.17 1.76
C TYR A 41 0.91 -13.83 0.37
N LEU A 42 0.75 -12.59 -0.07
CA LEU A 42 1.39 -12.11 -1.30
C LEU A 42 2.91 -12.26 -1.24
N THR A 43 3.52 -11.91 -0.10
CA THR A 43 4.97 -12.05 0.12
C THR A 43 5.43 -13.52 0.07
N LEU A 44 4.67 -14.44 0.67
CA LEU A 44 4.97 -15.89 0.59
C LEU A 44 4.90 -16.38 -0.86
N CYS A 45 3.84 -16.00 -1.59
CA CYS A 45 3.70 -16.37 -2.99
C CYS A 45 4.86 -15.80 -3.84
N ASN A 46 5.22 -14.54 -3.64
CA ASN A 46 6.36 -13.91 -4.33
C ASN A 46 7.69 -14.62 -4.05
N ALA A 47 7.86 -15.17 -2.85
CA ALA A 47 9.02 -15.95 -2.45
C ALA A 47 8.96 -17.44 -2.88
N ASN A 48 7.97 -17.80 -3.72
CA ASN A 48 7.69 -19.17 -4.15
C ASN A 48 7.48 -20.14 -2.98
N GLU A 49 6.98 -19.65 -1.83
CA GLU A 49 6.67 -20.42 -0.64
C GLU A 49 5.19 -20.82 -0.65
N PRO A 50 4.84 -22.11 -0.45
CA PRO A 50 3.45 -22.52 -0.35
C PRO A 50 2.76 -21.87 0.86
N TRP A 51 1.51 -21.48 0.66
CA TRP A 51 0.69 -20.92 1.74
C TRP A 51 0.33 -21.96 2.81
N PRO A 52 0.17 -21.52 4.07
CA PRO A 52 -0.38 -22.36 5.11
C PRO A 52 -1.87 -22.65 4.89
N LEU A 53 -2.39 -23.71 5.53
CA LEU A 53 -3.76 -24.18 5.33
C LEU A 53 -4.84 -23.10 5.62
N LYS A 54 -4.59 -22.23 6.60
CA LYS A 54 -5.49 -21.13 6.99
C LYS A 54 -5.58 -20.00 5.97
N ALA A 55 -4.63 -19.87 5.04
CA ALA A 55 -4.54 -18.73 4.12
C ALA A 55 -5.84 -18.45 3.36
N ARG A 56 -6.48 -19.50 2.85
CA ARG A 56 -7.75 -19.36 2.13
C ARG A 56 -8.88 -18.86 3.02
N SER A 57 -8.93 -19.31 4.27
CA SER A 57 -9.94 -18.86 5.24
C SER A 57 -9.72 -17.38 5.59
N ASP A 58 -8.48 -16.99 5.87
CA ASP A 58 -8.10 -15.61 6.18
C ASP A 58 -8.42 -14.66 5.02
N LEU A 59 -8.10 -15.06 3.78
CA LEU A 59 -8.37 -14.22 2.61
C LEU A 59 -9.87 -14.14 2.33
N ASN A 60 -10.61 -15.25 2.46
CA ASN A 60 -12.07 -15.23 2.29
C ASN A 60 -12.77 -14.34 3.32
N SER A 61 -12.34 -14.33 4.58
CA SER A 61 -12.95 -13.46 5.59
C SER A 61 -12.74 -11.97 5.29
N ILE A 62 -11.61 -11.62 4.70
CA ILE A 62 -11.30 -10.24 4.25
C ILE A 62 -12.12 -9.87 3.01
N LEU A 63 -12.28 -10.78 2.05
CA LEU A 63 -13.09 -10.51 0.86
C LEU A 63 -14.59 -10.44 1.15
N ASN A 64 -15.07 -11.24 2.10
CA ASN A 64 -16.50 -11.33 2.48
C ASN A 64 -16.91 -10.33 3.59
N THR A 65 -16.05 -9.37 3.96
CA THR A 65 -16.42 -8.39 4.98
C THR A 65 -17.24 -7.24 4.38
N ASP A 66 -18.35 -6.90 5.04
CA ASP A 66 -19.22 -5.77 4.68
C ASP A 66 -18.89 -4.49 5.45
N SER A 67 -17.76 -4.46 6.15
CA SER A 67 -17.33 -3.31 6.95
C SER A 67 -17.10 -2.08 6.08
N GLU A 68 -17.68 -0.94 6.48
CA GLU A 68 -17.57 0.35 5.78
C GLU A 68 -16.26 1.09 6.04
N TYR A 69 -15.38 0.58 6.92
CA TYR A 69 -14.10 1.22 7.20
C TYR A 69 -13.26 1.41 5.92
N PRO A 70 -12.70 2.62 5.68
CA PRO A 70 -12.00 2.93 4.42
C PRO A 70 -10.85 1.98 4.08
N PHE A 71 -10.11 1.49 5.09
CA PHE A 71 -8.94 0.61 4.88
C PHE A 71 -9.31 -0.81 4.44
N VAL A 72 -10.58 -1.21 4.52
CA VAL A 72 -11.03 -2.55 4.10
C VAL A 72 -10.76 -2.78 2.62
N LYS A 73 -10.97 -1.75 1.79
CA LYS A 73 -10.73 -1.85 0.34
C LYS A 73 -9.24 -2.05 0.02
N ASP A 74 -8.36 -1.47 0.82
CA ASP A 74 -6.91 -1.69 0.72
C ASP A 74 -6.53 -3.13 1.04
N LEU A 75 -7.12 -3.71 2.10
CA LEU A 75 -6.93 -5.11 2.47
C LEU A 75 -7.47 -6.06 1.40
N GLN A 76 -8.68 -5.78 0.87
CA GLN A 76 -9.29 -6.54 -0.21
C GLN A 76 -8.41 -6.51 -1.47
N ALA A 77 -7.86 -5.35 -1.83
CA ALA A 77 -6.96 -5.22 -2.98
C ALA A 77 -5.70 -6.07 -2.81
N MET A 78 -5.09 -6.05 -1.61
CA MET A 78 -3.95 -6.91 -1.30
C MET A 78 -4.30 -8.40 -1.27
N ALA A 79 -5.51 -8.76 -0.85
CA ALA A 79 -6.01 -10.13 -0.90
C ALA A 79 -6.22 -10.62 -2.34
N ILE A 80 -6.77 -9.78 -3.22
CA ILE A 80 -6.88 -10.07 -4.65
C ILE A 80 -5.49 -10.28 -5.27
N MET A 81 -4.53 -9.38 -5.02
CA MET A 81 -3.15 -9.56 -5.50
C MET A 81 -2.53 -10.88 -5.02
N ALA A 82 -2.73 -11.26 -3.75
CA ALA A 82 -2.26 -12.54 -3.23
C ALA A 82 -2.88 -13.73 -3.96
N LEU A 83 -4.20 -13.74 -4.15
CA LEU A 83 -4.92 -14.81 -4.86
C LEU A 83 -4.53 -14.89 -6.33
N SER A 84 -4.36 -13.76 -7.00
CA SER A 84 -3.87 -13.69 -8.38
C SER A 84 -2.45 -14.27 -8.49
N CYS A 85 -1.59 -13.98 -7.51
CA CYS A 85 -0.23 -14.54 -7.46
C CYS A 85 -0.25 -16.06 -7.42
N GLU A 86 -1.03 -16.63 -6.50
CA GLU A 86 -1.13 -18.09 -6.33
C GLU A 86 -1.75 -18.75 -7.57
N ALA A 87 -2.78 -18.14 -8.15
CA ALA A 87 -3.40 -18.61 -9.39
C ALA A 87 -2.42 -18.64 -10.57
N ASN A 88 -1.60 -17.60 -10.72
CA ASN A 88 -0.59 -17.51 -11.78
C ASN A 88 0.51 -18.56 -11.61
N ARG A 89 0.96 -18.81 -10.38
CA ARG A 89 1.96 -19.85 -10.06
C ARG A 89 1.51 -21.24 -10.53
N SER A 90 0.23 -21.57 -10.33
CA SER A 90 -0.32 -22.88 -10.71
C SER A 90 -0.86 -22.94 -12.15
N ARG A 91 -0.86 -21.81 -12.88
CA ARG A 91 -1.41 -21.66 -14.25
C ARG A 91 -2.88 -22.11 -14.39
N ASN A 92 -3.63 -22.17 -13.30
CA ASN A 92 -5.04 -22.59 -13.31
C ASN A 92 -5.79 -22.01 -12.10
N ILE A 93 -6.56 -20.95 -12.34
CA ILE A 93 -7.30 -20.24 -11.28
C ILE A 93 -8.48 -21.07 -10.73
N ASP A 94 -9.18 -21.80 -11.59
CA ASP A 94 -10.39 -22.56 -11.25
C ASP A 94 -10.06 -23.83 -10.44
N HIS A 95 -8.88 -24.43 -10.66
CA HIS A 95 -8.44 -25.60 -9.90
C HIS A 95 -7.91 -25.23 -8.51
N ILE A 96 -7.32 -24.05 -8.34
CA ILE A 96 -6.69 -23.61 -7.08
C ILE A 96 -7.70 -22.94 -6.15
N LEU A 97 -8.57 -22.09 -6.71
CA LEU A 97 -9.60 -21.43 -5.95
C LEU A 97 -10.81 -22.37 -5.84
N LYS A 98 -11.12 -22.81 -4.61
CA LYS A 98 -12.40 -23.48 -4.35
C LYS A 98 -13.53 -22.55 -4.80
N ASN A 99 -14.66 -23.12 -5.26
CA ASN A 99 -15.81 -22.37 -5.78
C ASN A 99 -16.18 -21.13 -4.93
N THR A 100 -16.18 -21.25 -3.60
CA THR A 100 -16.44 -20.12 -2.69
C THR A 100 -15.41 -18.99 -2.80
N THR A 101 -14.11 -19.29 -2.77
CA THR A 101 -13.05 -18.29 -2.90
C THR A 101 -13.08 -17.64 -4.28
N LEU A 102 -13.37 -18.41 -5.33
CA LEU A 102 -13.52 -17.89 -6.68
C LEU A 102 -14.70 -16.91 -6.79
N SER A 103 -15.81 -17.19 -6.09
CA SER A 103 -16.97 -16.28 -6.03
C SER A 103 -16.57 -14.95 -5.40
N PHE A 104 -16.01 -14.97 -4.19
CA PHE A 104 -15.58 -13.76 -3.49
C PHE A 104 -14.52 -12.97 -4.27
N TYR A 105 -13.58 -13.66 -4.91
CA TYR A 105 -12.57 -13.06 -5.78
C TYR A 105 -13.23 -12.27 -6.93
N LYS A 106 -14.15 -12.91 -7.67
CA LYS A 106 -14.85 -12.28 -8.80
C LYS A 106 -15.77 -11.14 -8.34
N GLU A 107 -16.52 -11.34 -7.27
CA GLU A 107 -17.41 -10.33 -6.70
C GLU A 107 -16.64 -9.08 -6.26
N THR A 108 -15.52 -9.25 -5.57
CA THR A 108 -14.67 -8.13 -5.12
C THR A 108 -14.12 -7.35 -6.31
N ILE A 109 -13.64 -8.02 -7.36
CA ILE A 109 -13.18 -7.34 -8.59
C ILE A 109 -14.32 -6.52 -9.20
N GLN A 110 -15.52 -7.10 -9.30
CA GLN A 110 -16.69 -6.39 -9.81
C GLN A 110 -17.08 -5.19 -8.94
N GLN A 111 -16.95 -5.30 -7.63
CA GLN A 111 -17.15 -4.17 -6.72
C GLN A 111 -16.10 -3.07 -6.97
N PHE A 112 -14.82 -3.42 -7.11
CA PHE A 112 -13.77 -2.44 -7.42
C PHE A 112 -14.06 -1.67 -8.70
N LEU A 113 -14.44 -2.36 -9.78
CA LEU A 113 -14.78 -1.72 -11.06
C LEU A 113 -15.92 -0.70 -10.89
N LYS A 114 -16.95 -1.03 -10.10
CA LYS A 114 -18.09 -0.15 -9.82
C LYS A 114 -17.75 1.05 -8.92
N LEU A 115 -16.69 0.97 -8.12
CA LEU A 115 -16.26 2.04 -7.23
C LEU A 115 -15.51 3.17 -7.94
N GLN A 116 -15.19 3.03 -9.22
CA GLN A 116 -14.44 4.06 -9.94
C GLN A 116 -15.21 5.38 -9.99
N ALA A 117 -14.63 6.42 -9.39
CA ALA A 117 -15.17 7.76 -9.41
C ALA A 117 -15.00 8.43 -10.79
N THR A 118 -15.69 9.54 -11.00
CA THR A 118 -15.67 10.29 -12.26
C THR A 118 -14.29 10.87 -12.59
N ASP A 119 -13.48 11.16 -11.58
CA ASP A 119 -12.09 11.61 -11.73
C ASP A 119 -11.11 10.46 -12.02
N GLY A 120 -11.59 9.22 -12.03
CA GLY A 120 -10.81 8.01 -12.27
C GLY A 120 -10.22 7.37 -11.01
N SER A 121 -10.42 7.96 -9.82
CA SER A 121 -9.94 7.42 -8.55
C SER A 121 -10.85 6.33 -8.00
N PHE A 122 -10.38 5.63 -6.96
CA PHE A 122 -11.17 4.71 -6.13
C PHE A 122 -11.24 5.20 -4.68
N GLY A 123 -11.38 6.51 -4.47
CA GLY A 123 -11.39 7.15 -3.15
C GLY A 123 -10.17 8.05 -2.95
N ASN A 124 -9.16 7.56 -2.26
CA ASN A 124 -7.89 8.28 -2.05
C ASN A 124 -6.76 7.72 -2.92
N VAL A 125 -5.61 8.38 -2.96
CA VAL A 125 -4.46 7.99 -3.80
C VAL A 125 -3.91 6.59 -3.46
N TYR A 126 -3.88 6.20 -2.18
CA TYR A 126 -3.36 4.90 -1.74
C TYR A 126 -4.29 3.76 -2.14
N THR A 127 -5.58 3.92 -1.87
CA THR A 127 -6.62 2.96 -2.27
C THR A 127 -6.71 2.84 -3.78
N THR A 128 -6.61 3.98 -4.49
CA THR A 128 -6.57 3.99 -5.96
C THR A 128 -5.39 3.19 -6.48
N ALA A 129 -4.20 3.38 -5.92
CA ALA A 129 -3.01 2.64 -6.34
C ALA A 129 -3.13 1.14 -6.03
N LEU A 130 -3.59 0.76 -4.84
CA LEU A 130 -3.75 -0.65 -4.45
C LEU A 130 -4.79 -1.37 -5.30
N ILE A 131 -5.98 -0.78 -5.50
CA ILE A 131 -7.03 -1.36 -6.35
C ILE A 131 -6.54 -1.48 -7.78
N THR A 132 -5.85 -0.47 -8.30
CA THR A 132 -5.27 -0.52 -9.65
C THR A 132 -4.30 -1.69 -9.79
N GLN A 133 -3.38 -1.87 -8.83
CA GLN A 133 -2.47 -3.02 -8.84
C GLN A 133 -3.20 -4.36 -8.74
N ALA A 134 -4.29 -4.44 -7.98
CA ALA A 134 -5.14 -5.63 -7.89
C ALA A 134 -5.84 -5.93 -9.21
N LEU A 135 -6.35 -4.91 -9.91
CA LEU A 135 -6.98 -5.05 -11.24
C LEU A 135 -5.97 -5.47 -12.31
N LEU A 136 -4.76 -4.91 -12.29
CA LEU A 136 -3.65 -5.37 -13.15
C LEU A 136 -3.29 -6.84 -12.86
N SER A 137 -3.12 -7.19 -11.58
CA SER A 137 -2.78 -8.56 -11.16
C SER A 137 -3.84 -9.59 -11.57
N SER A 138 -5.09 -9.17 -11.65
CA SER A 138 -6.24 -10.02 -12.01
C SER A 138 -6.62 -9.98 -13.49
N GLY A 139 -5.80 -9.37 -14.35
CA GLY A 139 -5.98 -9.39 -15.80
C GLY A 139 -7.15 -8.52 -16.30
N GLN A 140 -7.50 -7.45 -15.58
CA GLN A 140 -8.66 -6.61 -15.89
C GLN A 140 -8.33 -5.42 -16.81
N GLU A 141 -7.12 -5.33 -17.37
CA GLU A 141 -6.66 -4.20 -18.19
C GLU A 141 -7.51 -3.94 -19.43
N GLN A 142 -8.10 -5.00 -19.97
CA GLN A 142 -8.98 -4.96 -21.16
C GLN A 142 -10.47 -4.95 -20.79
N SER A 143 -10.81 -4.84 -19.50
CA SER A 143 -12.20 -4.75 -19.08
C SER A 143 -12.82 -3.43 -19.54
N GLY A 144 -13.95 -3.50 -20.26
CA GLY A 144 -14.68 -2.32 -20.71
C GLY A 144 -15.24 -1.47 -19.57
N ASP A 145 -15.40 -2.07 -18.39
CA ASP A 145 -15.94 -1.41 -17.20
C ASP A 145 -14.90 -0.56 -16.46
N TRP A 146 -13.59 -0.73 -16.76
CA TRP A 146 -12.53 0.04 -16.14
C TRP A 146 -12.00 1.16 -17.03
N LYS A 147 -12.15 2.42 -16.58
CA LYS A 147 -11.52 3.56 -17.24
C LYS A 147 -10.05 3.69 -16.80
N LEU A 148 -9.20 2.76 -17.23
CA LEU A 148 -7.77 2.70 -16.87
C LEU A 148 -7.06 4.03 -17.16
N ASN A 149 -7.28 4.63 -18.33
CA ASN A 149 -6.64 5.90 -18.72
C ASN A 149 -6.95 7.06 -17.75
N SER A 150 -8.18 7.13 -17.23
CA SER A 150 -8.55 8.14 -16.22
C SER A 150 -7.82 7.88 -14.90
N THR A 151 -7.72 6.61 -14.50
CA THR A 151 -6.99 6.18 -13.28
C THR A 151 -5.51 6.57 -13.36
N ILE A 152 -4.85 6.30 -14.49
CA ILE A 152 -3.44 6.64 -14.70
C ILE A 152 -3.24 8.16 -14.67
N LYS A 153 -4.14 8.94 -15.28
CA LYS A 153 -4.09 10.42 -15.22
C LYS A 153 -4.22 10.94 -13.79
N TYR A 154 -5.15 10.38 -13.02
CA TYR A 154 -5.31 10.72 -11.61
C TYR A 154 -4.03 10.43 -10.81
N LEU A 155 -3.48 9.22 -10.92
CA LEU A 155 -2.27 8.81 -10.19
C LEU A 155 -1.05 9.65 -10.58
N MET A 156 -0.85 9.92 -11.88
CA MET A 156 0.21 10.80 -12.38
C MET A 156 0.11 12.22 -11.80
N LYS A 157 -1.10 12.77 -11.72
CA LYS A 157 -1.33 14.08 -11.10
C LYS A 157 -0.95 14.08 -9.62
N GLN A 158 -1.24 13.00 -8.88
CA GLN A 158 -0.91 12.90 -7.46
C GLN A 158 0.59 12.79 -7.21
N VAL A 159 1.32 11.99 -8.00
CA VAL A 159 2.77 11.81 -7.82
C VAL A 159 3.61 12.98 -8.32
N ASN A 160 3.09 13.79 -9.26
CA ASN A 160 3.75 15.00 -9.74
C ASN A 160 3.44 16.25 -8.89
N SER A 161 2.61 16.13 -7.85
CA SER A 161 2.36 17.22 -6.91
C SER A 161 3.58 17.48 -6.04
N SER A 162 3.84 18.75 -5.70
CA SER A 162 4.85 19.13 -4.69
C SER A 162 4.60 18.52 -3.31
N SER A 163 3.36 18.08 -3.05
CA SER A 163 2.92 17.42 -1.83
C SER A 163 2.90 15.89 -1.92
N ALA A 164 3.48 15.28 -2.96
CA ALA A 164 3.44 13.84 -3.15
C ALA A 164 4.13 13.10 -1.98
N ASN A 165 3.38 12.26 -1.29
CA ASN A 165 3.91 11.42 -0.22
C ASN A 165 4.68 10.22 -0.81
N PHE A 166 5.83 9.88 -0.21
CA PHE A 166 6.61 8.68 -0.52
C PHE A 166 5.76 7.42 -0.69
N LEU A 167 4.79 7.17 0.19
CA LEU A 167 3.94 5.97 0.10
C LEU A 167 3.08 5.97 -1.19
N ALA A 168 2.58 7.13 -1.60
CA ALA A 168 1.79 7.25 -2.82
C ALA A 168 2.66 7.00 -4.06
N ILE A 169 3.89 7.53 -4.06
CA ILE A 169 4.90 7.28 -5.10
C ILE A 169 5.25 5.78 -5.16
N TYR A 170 5.57 5.18 -4.00
CA TYR A 170 5.92 3.76 -3.89
C TYR A 170 4.84 2.84 -4.47
N LEU A 171 3.56 3.13 -4.19
CA LEU A 171 2.45 2.32 -4.69
C LEU A 171 2.10 2.63 -6.16
N THR A 172 2.44 3.82 -6.66
CA THR A 172 2.08 4.26 -8.01
C THR A 172 3.12 3.89 -9.06
N LEU A 173 4.41 3.99 -8.74
CA LEU A 173 5.48 3.73 -9.71
C LEU A 173 5.38 2.36 -10.41
N PRO A 174 5.07 1.24 -9.71
CA PRO A 174 4.87 -0.03 -10.39
C PRO A 174 3.77 0.03 -11.47
N ILE A 175 2.65 0.69 -11.16
CA ILE A 175 1.50 0.83 -12.06
C ILE A 175 1.92 1.54 -13.35
N LEU A 176 2.73 2.60 -13.24
CA LEU A 176 3.22 3.36 -14.40
C LEU A 176 4.13 2.54 -15.31
N ASN A 177 4.69 1.44 -14.80
CA ASN A 177 5.44 0.45 -15.58
C ASN A 177 4.58 -0.76 -16.02
N GLY A 178 3.26 -0.70 -15.83
CA GLY A 178 2.35 -1.81 -16.09
C GLY A 178 2.58 -3.00 -15.15
N LYS A 179 2.99 -2.73 -13.91
CA LYS A 179 3.37 -3.72 -12.90
C LYS A 179 2.59 -3.56 -11.61
N SER A 180 2.64 -4.61 -10.80
CA SER A 180 2.03 -4.71 -9.48
C SER A 180 3.01 -5.32 -8.47
N LEU A 181 2.66 -5.33 -7.19
CA LEU A 181 3.42 -6.05 -6.16
C LEU A 181 3.47 -7.57 -6.38
N MET A 182 2.60 -8.15 -7.21
CA MET A 182 2.65 -9.56 -7.62
C MET A 182 3.78 -9.83 -8.61
N ASP A 183 4.22 -8.84 -9.39
CA ASP A 183 5.32 -9.01 -10.35
C ASP A 183 6.70 -9.16 -9.70
N ILE A 184 6.80 -8.99 -8.37
CA ILE A 184 8.05 -9.11 -7.62
C ILE A 184 8.70 -10.49 -7.78
N SER A 185 7.90 -11.56 -7.96
CA SER A 185 8.45 -12.90 -8.20
C SER A 185 9.18 -13.03 -9.54
N ASN A 186 8.93 -12.11 -10.48
CA ASN A 186 9.34 -12.21 -11.88
C ASN A 186 10.34 -11.11 -12.27
N VAL A 187 11.00 -10.48 -11.29
CA VAL A 187 11.98 -9.42 -11.55
C VAL A 187 13.18 -9.96 -12.33
N ASN A 188 13.51 -9.30 -13.43
CA ASN A 188 14.68 -9.63 -14.23
C ASN A 188 15.91 -8.85 -13.72
N CYS A 189 16.74 -9.54 -12.96
CA CYS A 189 17.98 -9.02 -12.36
C CYS A 189 19.09 -8.71 -13.36
N SER A 190 18.98 -9.22 -14.60
CA SER A 190 19.97 -8.96 -15.66
C SER A 190 19.79 -7.56 -16.26
N ALA A 191 18.62 -6.95 -16.10
CA ALA A 191 18.36 -5.57 -16.48
C ALA A 191 18.96 -4.66 -15.40
N ASN A 192 20.24 -4.33 -15.54
CA ASN A 192 20.93 -3.41 -14.65
C ASN A 192 20.19 -2.06 -14.67
N PRO A 193 19.56 -1.61 -13.56
CA PRO A 193 19.04 -0.26 -13.50
C PRO A 193 20.24 0.65 -13.61
N ARG A 194 20.32 1.38 -14.72
CA ARG A 194 21.42 2.30 -15.03
C ARG A 194 21.79 3.08 -13.78
N LYS A 195 23.10 3.27 -13.55
CA LYS A 195 23.65 4.34 -12.71
C LYS A 195 22.86 5.61 -13.05
N LEU A 196 21.91 5.98 -12.21
CA LEU A 196 21.44 7.35 -12.20
C LEU A 196 22.69 8.11 -11.71
N GLU A 197 23.30 8.86 -12.62
CA GLU A 197 24.30 9.85 -12.24
C GLU A 197 23.75 10.65 -11.07
N ASN A 198 24.63 10.99 -10.14
CA ASN A 198 24.35 11.79 -8.97
C ASN A 198 23.60 13.07 -9.39
N ASP A 199 22.27 13.03 -9.40
CA ASP A 199 21.48 14.23 -9.21
C ASP A 199 21.78 14.65 -7.78
N SER A 200 22.77 15.52 -7.66
CA SER A 200 23.02 16.27 -6.45
C SER A 200 21.68 16.87 -6.04
N VAL A 201 21.14 16.42 -4.92
CA VAL A 201 20.04 17.10 -4.24
C VAL A 201 20.53 18.53 -4.06
N SER A 202 19.95 19.46 -4.82
CA SER A 202 20.31 20.87 -4.70
C SER A 202 20.09 21.28 -3.26
N GLU A 203 21.09 21.93 -2.64
CA GLU A 203 21.00 22.50 -1.31
C GLU A 203 19.67 23.26 -1.19
N ILE A 204 18.79 22.76 -0.33
CA ILE A 204 17.51 23.39 -0.02
C ILE A 204 17.89 24.72 0.61
N SER A 205 17.62 25.82 -0.07
CA SER A 205 17.77 27.14 0.53
C SER A 205 16.85 27.23 1.75
N ASP A 206 17.36 27.66 2.90
CA ASP A 206 16.65 27.84 4.18
C ASP A 206 15.53 28.91 4.15
N TYR A 207 15.08 29.31 2.96
CA TYR A 207 13.94 30.20 2.82
C TYR A 207 12.64 29.47 3.13
N LEU A 208 12.23 29.53 4.39
CA LEU A 208 11.01 28.94 4.92
C LEU A 208 9.71 29.58 4.38
N GLY A 209 9.80 30.60 3.53
CA GLY A 209 8.62 31.23 2.92
C GLY A 209 7.81 32.12 3.88
N PRO A 210 6.62 32.57 3.44
CA PRO A 210 5.71 33.35 4.28
C PRO A 210 5.22 32.55 5.49
N LYS A 211 4.86 33.27 6.57
CA LYS A 211 4.35 32.66 7.80
C LYS A 211 2.83 32.78 7.88
N ILE A 212 2.19 31.73 8.35
CA ILE A 212 0.77 31.65 8.68
C ILE A 212 0.55 31.50 10.18
N ARG A 213 -0.61 31.93 10.64
CA ARG A 213 -1.05 31.72 12.03
C ARG A 213 -1.84 30.42 12.10
N VAL A 214 -1.37 29.49 12.91
CA VAL A 214 -2.02 28.19 13.14
C VAL A 214 -2.50 28.14 14.59
N GLN A 215 -3.75 27.73 14.79
CA GLN A 215 -4.26 27.36 16.11
C GLN A 215 -4.17 25.85 16.28
N TYR A 216 -3.44 25.42 17.30
CA TYR A 216 -3.28 24.02 17.64
C TYR A 216 -3.92 23.74 19.01
N SER A 217 -4.86 22.81 19.02
CA SER A 217 -5.57 22.38 20.24
C SER A 217 -5.29 20.91 20.48
N LEU A 218 -4.76 20.58 21.65
CA LEU A 218 -4.62 19.21 22.14
C LEU A 218 -5.72 18.97 23.17
N TYR A 219 -6.46 17.89 23.01
CA TYR A 219 -7.45 17.47 24.00
C TYR A 219 -7.21 16.03 24.44
N VAL A 220 -7.48 15.76 25.72
CA VAL A 220 -7.35 14.42 26.31
C VAL A 220 -8.72 14.00 26.83
N GLY A 221 -9.16 12.79 26.44
CA GLY A 221 -10.47 12.23 26.78
C GLY A 221 -11.48 12.30 25.64
N ASP A 222 -12.51 11.46 25.72
CA ASP A 222 -13.52 11.30 24.66
C ASP A 222 -14.49 12.50 24.58
N GLU A 223 -14.70 13.22 25.68
CA GLU A 223 -15.62 14.38 25.77
C GLU A 223 -14.91 15.75 25.63
N LYS A 224 -13.62 15.77 25.28
CA LYS A 224 -12.78 16.98 25.25
C LYS A 224 -12.78 17.73 26.61
N ASP A 225 -12.74 17.00 27.72
CA ASP A 225 -12.81 17.59 29.07
C ASP A 225 -11.59 18.46 29.41
N VAL A 226 -10.44 18.13 28.83
CA VAL A 226 -9.21 18.89 28.97
C VAL A 226 -8.77 19.31 27.58
N ILE A 227 -8.95 20.58 27.24
CA ILE A 227 -8.47 21.18 25.99
C ILE A 227 -7.43 22.22 26.32
N HIS A 228 -6.29 22.14 25.64
CA HIS A 228 -5.27 23.18 25.69
C HIS A 228 -4.97 23.67 24.28
N THR A 229 -5.04 24.99 24.09
CA THR A 229 -4.93 25.64 22.77
C THR A 229 -3.81 26.67 22.76
N ILE A 230 -2.96 26.61 21.74
CA ILE A 230 -1.87 27.55 21.47
C ILE A 230 -2.00 28.10 20.06
N SER A 231 -1.65 29.38 19.89
CA SER A 231 -1.60 30.04 18.58
C SER A 231 -0.15 30.26 18.19
N LEU A 232 0.28 29.58 17.13
CA LEU A 232 1.66 29.61 16.63
C LEU A 232 1.74 30.36 15.31
N LEU A 233 2.83 31.10 15.09
CA LEU A 233 3.13 31.72 13.81
C LEU A 233 4.24 30.92 13.12
N VAL A 234 3.85 30.09 12.16
CA VAL A 234 4.73 29.08 11.53
C VAL A 234 4.88 29.33 10.04
N PRO A 235 6.00 28.95 9.42
CA PRO A 235 6.12 28.90 7.97
C PRO A 235 4.99 28.13 7.29
N GLU A 236 4.53 28.57 6.12
CA GLU A 236 3.53 27.85 5.32
C GLU A 236 3.96 26.42 4.94
N SER A 237 5.27 26.18 4.89
CA SER A 237 5.84 24.87 4.60
C SER A 237 5.76 23.87 5.78
N TYR A 238 5.45 24.33 7.00
CA TYR A 238 5.42 23.45 8.18
C TYR A 238 4.29 22.43 8.10
N ARG A 239 4.63 21.17 8.38
CA ARG A 239 3.71 20.05 8.57
C ARG A 239 3.14 20.07 9.98
N ALA A 240 2.03 19.38 10.17
CA ALA A 240 1.39 19.25 11.49
C ALA A 240 2.35 18.75 12.58
N SER A 241 3.26 17.81 12.26
CA SER A 241 4.28 17.33 13.22
C SER A 241 5.24 18.42 13.67
N GLU A 242 5.68 19.28 12.75
CA GLU A 242 6.59 20.40 13.07
C GLU A 242 5.86 21.46 13.92
N VAL A 243 4.56 21.67 13.67
CA VAL A 243 3.71 22.51 14.53
C VAL A 243 3.57 21.91 15.93
N MET A 244 3.41 20.59 16.04
CA MET A 244 3.34 19.90 17.33
C MET A 244 4.66 19.97 18.10
N GLU A 245 5.79 19.77 17.43
CA GLU A 245 7.12 19.92 18.03
C GLU A 245 7.35 21.35 18.53
N LEU A 246 6.98 22.36 17.73
CA LEU A 246 7.05 23.76 18.14
C LEU A 246 6.12 24.04 19.33
N ALA A 247 4.90 23.49 19.34
CA ALA A 247 3.97 23.63 20.47
C ALA A 247 4.57 23.05 21.76
N ALA A 248 5.23 21.89 21.68
CA ALA A 248 5.91 21.26 22.82
C ALA A 248 7.16 22.02 23.28
N MET A 249 7.80 22.80 22.40
CA MET A 249 8.91 23.69 22.78
C MET A 249 8.40 24.97 23.46
N GLU A 250 7.33 25.56 22.94
CA GLU A 250 6.77 26.84 23.42
C GLU A 250 5.95 26.69 24.71
N ASP A 251 5.24 25.56 24.88
CA ASP A 251 4.43 25.32 26.06
C ASP A 251 4.61 23.86 26.57
N PRO A 252 5.17 23.68 27.79
CA PRO A 252 5.39 22.38 28.41
C PRO A 252 4.13 21.49 28.53
N LYS A 253 2.93 22.05 28.44
CA LYS A 253 1.67 21.30 28.48
C LYS A 253 1.42 20.43 27.24
N TYR A 254 2.20 20.59 26.18
CA TYR A 254 2.16 19.75 24.97
C TYR A 254 3.22 18.63 24.97
N LYS A 255 3.96 18.44 26.07
CA LYS A 255 4.89 17.32 26.26
C LYS A 255 4.24 16.12 26.93
#